data_AF-A0A329MGP8-F1
#
_entry.id   AF-A0A329MGP8-F1
#
_cell.length_a   1.000
_cell.length_b   1.000
_cell.length_c   1.000
_cell.angle_alpha   90.00
_cell.angle_beta   90.00
_cell.angle_gamma   90.00
#
_symmetry.space_group_name_H-M   'P 1'
#
loop_
_entity.id
_entity.type
_entity.pdbx_description
1 polymer ?
#
loop_
_entity_poly.entity_id
_entity_poly.type
_entity_poly.pdbx_seq_one_letter_code
_entity_poly.pdbx_strand_id
1 'polypeptide(L)'
;MDLVRLNKDLRNKSRVYQKGLVFLAIKTDHGQYIACDRKCGFAGEVFHAEHCEIVPEWQGLDQELIKLREEVASLTEERSLLLQQIERTIDEQKLVELPREVAEIIDGFHRDCEIGRISKHQAYLLLLSVNEENDHPIWKSIRKFATERPFDYMSAIVNGYTVEQPAEVKLINGLLTVIEKWFSIPSHEINPGEDERELAEMIAKYVKGIYADQTT
;
A
#
# COMPACT_ATOMS: atom_id res chain seq x y z
N MET A 1 22.33 17.96 25.36
CA MET A 1 23.63 17.35 24.99
C MET A 1 24.06 18.06 23.74
N ASP A 2 25.29 18.53 23.70
CA ASP A 2 25.78 19.36 22.61
C ASP A 2 26.84 18.59 21.85
N LEU A 3 26.82 18.70 20.52
CA LEU A 3 27.95 18.28 19.71
C LEU A 3 28.99 19.41 19.73
N VAL A 4 30.17 19.11 20.26
CA VAL A 4 31.21 20.08 20.54
C VAL A 4 32.45 19.75 19.73
N ARG A 5 33.10 20.76 19.17
CA ARG A 5 34.38 20.65 18.45
C ARG A 5 35.48 21.35 19.24
N LEU A 6 36.68 20.75 19.31
CA LEU A 6 37.85 21.42 19.85
C LEU A 6 38.38 22.48 18.89
N ASN A 7 38.57 23.71 19.38
CA ASN A 7 39.11 24.81 18.59
C ASN A 7 40.65 24.89 18.62
N LYS A 8 41.31 24.07 19.46
CA LYS A 8 42.78 23.97 19.57
C LYS A 8 43.22 22.58 20.03
N ASP A 9 44.50 22.29 19.84
CA ASP A 9 45.13 21.08 20.37
C ASP A 9 45.22 21.15 21.90
N LEU A 10 44.85 20.06 22.58
CA LEU A 10 44.94 19.94 24.03
C LEU A 10 45.79 18.72 24.40
N ARG A 11 46.54 18.84 25.48
CA ARG A 11 47.31 17.72 26.03
C ARG A 11 46.94 17.52 27.48
N ASN A 12 46.43 16.33 27.81
CA ASN A 12 46.10 15.96 29.17
C ASN A 12 46.82 14.67 29.54
N LYS A 13 47.74 14.74 30.52
CA LYS A 13 48.54 13.64 31.07
C LYS A 13 49.19 12.74 30.01
N SER A 14 48.44 11.77 29.47
CA SER A 14 48.90 10.74 28.53
C SER A 14 48.25 10.81 27.14
N ARG A 15 47.39 11.80 26.89
CA ARG A 15 46.61 11.92 25.65
C ARG A 15 46.76 13.30 25.02
N VAL A 16 46.76 13.30 23.69
CA VAL A 16 46.75 14.49 22.86
C VAL A 16 45.42 14.51 22.12
N TYR A 17 44.64 15.57 22.32
CA TYR A 17 43.41 15.84 21.60
C TYR A 17 43.72 16.85 20.51
N GLN A 18 43.37 16.49 19.28
CA GLN A 18 43.63 17.35 18.13
C GLN A 18 42.52 18.39 17.97
N LYS A 19 42.89 19.57 17.48
CA LYS A 19 41.97 20.58 16.98
C LYS A 19 41.07 19.96 15.91
N GLY A 20 39.79 20.30 15.97
CA GLY A 20 38.78 19.75 15.06
C GLY A 20 38.14 18.45 15.54
N LEU A 21 38.61 17.86 16.64
CA LEU A 21 37.97 16.70 17.25
C LEU A 21 36.53 17.06 17.66
N VAL A 22 35.55 16.29 17.17
CA VAL A 22 34.12 16.46 17.47
C VAL A 22 33.67 15.35 18.40
N PHE A 23 32.91 15.69 19.44
CA PHE A 23 32.35 14.72 20.38
C PHE A 23 31.06 15.22 21.01
N LEU A 24 30.25 14.27 21.48
CA LEU A 24 29.04 14.57 22.24
C LEU A 24 29.42 14.94 23.68
N ALA A 25 28.89 16.04 24.20
CA ALA A 25 29.18 16.50 25.55
C ALA A 25 27.95 17.02 26.31
N ILE A 26 28.05 17.03 27.64
CA ILE A 26 27.12 17.74 28.53
C ILE A 26 27.85 18.95 29.10
N LYS A 27 27.22 20.13 29.00
CA LYS A 27 27.70 21.34 29.65
C LYS A 27 27.36 21.30 31.15
N THR A 28 28.36 21.60 31.97
CA THR A 28 28.23 21.75 33.42
C THR A 28 27.90 23.18 33.80
N ASP A 29 27.39 23.39 35.00
CA ASP A 29 27.07 24.72 35.56
C ASP A 29 28.30 25.63 35.66
N HIS A 30 29.51 25.04 35.71
CA HIS A 30 30.78 25.76 35.73
C HIS A 30 31.32 26.10 34.33
N GLY A 31 30.52 25.90 33.27
CA GLY A 31 30.94 26.22 31.90
C GLY A 31 31.99 25.27 31.33
N GLN A 32 32.05 24.02 31.82
CA GLN A 32 32.89 22.97 31.24
C GLN A 32 32.04 21.95 30.50
N TYR A 33 32.60 21.32 29.48
CA TYR A 33 31.99 20.24 28.72
C TYR A 33 32.54 18.89 29.16
N ILE A 34 31.65 17.95 29.50
CA ILE A 34 32.02 16.57 29.83
C ILE A 34 31.71 15.69 28.63
N ALA A 35 32.74 15.05 28.06
CA ALA A 35 32.57 14.14 26.94
C ALA A 35 31.72 12.92 27.36
N CYS A 36 30.68 12.63 26.59
CA CYS A 36 29.71 11.57 26.86
C CYS A 36 29.88 10.36 25.95
N ASP A 37 30.61 10.51 24.84
CA ASP A 37 30.74 9.45 23.84
C ASP A 37 31.74 8.37 24.28
N ARG A 38 31.20 7.19 24.61
CA ARG A 38 31.99 6.00 24.97
C ARG A 38 32.83 5.48 23.81
N LYS A 39 32.45 5.75 22.55
CA LYS A 39 33.19 5.29 21.36
C LYS A 39 34.49 6.06 21.16
N CYS A 40 34.58 7.29 21.68
CA CYS A 40 35.76 8.13 21.50
C CYS A 40 36.91 7.79 22.47
N GLY A 41 36.71 6.89 23.43
CA GLY A 41 37.74 6.45 24.38
C GLY A 41 38.12 7.48 25.45
N PHE A 42 37.52 8.67 25.45
CA PHE A 42 37.70 9.75 26.42
C PHE A 42 36.38 10.20 27.09
N ALA A 43 35.39 9.30 27.14
CA ALA A 43 34.16 9.55 27.92
C ALA A 43 34.49 9.87 29.38
N GLY A 44 33.81 10.87 29.93
CA GLY A 44 34.02 11.39 31.29
C GLY A 44 35.13 12.44 31.38
N GLU A 45 35.88 12.71 30.30
CA GLU A 45 36.87 13.79 30.32
C GLU A 45 36.23 15.16 30.23
N VAL A 46 36.86 16.13 30.91
CA VAL A 46 36.36 17.48 31.11
C VAL A 46 37.17 18.45 30.26
N PHE A 47 36.47 19.25 29.46
CA PHE A 47 37.03 20.26 28.57
C PHE A 47 36.49 21.64 28.95
N HIS A 48 37.37 22.65 29.04
CA HIS A 48 36.93 24.02 29.31
C HIS A 48 36.23 24.63 28.09
N ALA A 49 35.14 25.39 28.29
CA ALA A 49 34.36 25.95 27.18
C ALA A 49 35.16 26.86 26.25
N GLU A 50 36.20 27.54 26.75
CA GLU A 50 37.09 28.37 25.92
C GLU A 50 37.84 27.56 24.82
N HIS A 51 37.95 26.25 24.98
CA HIS A 51 38.59 25.34 24.02
C HIS A 51 37.60 24.64 23.08
N CYS A 52 36.31 24.97 23.23
CA CYS A 52 35.20 24.23 22.67
C CYS A 52 34.27 25.17 21.89
N GLU A 53 33.94 24.80 20.67
CA GLU A 53 32.86 25.44 19.90
C GLU A 53 31.70 24.46 19.74
N ILE A 54 30.46 24.94 19.91
CA ILE A 54 29.28 24.14 19.57
C ILE A 54 29.23 24.04 18.05
N VAL A 55 28.97 22.85 17.52
CA VAL A 55 28.86 22.59 16.07
C VAL A 55 27.47 23.06 15.61
N PRO A 56 27.33 24.24 14.97
CA PRO A 56 26.02 24.80 14.61
C PRO A 56 25.30 23.95 13.55
N GLU A 57 26.04 23.24 12.70
CA GLU A 57 25.48 22.39 11.65
C GLU A 57 24.62 21.25 12.24
N TRP A 58 24.91 20.82 13.47
CA TRP A 58 24.17 19.74 14.12
C TRP A 58 22.83 20.19 14.71
N GLN A 59 22.75 21.44 15.17
CA GLN A 59 21.51 22.01 15.71
C GLN A 59 20.44 22.19 14.62
N GLY A 60 20.84 22.48 13.37
CA GLY A 60 19.93 22.53 12.23
C GLY A 60 19.41 21.15 11.80
N LEU A 61 20.29 20.15 11.83
CA LEU A 61 20.00 18.77 11.44
C LEU A 61 18.95 18.11 12.35
N ASP A 62 18.98 18.35 13.65
CA ASP A 62 17.97 17.82 14.58
C ASP A 62 16.57 18.39 14.29
N GLN A 63 16.47 19.68 13.97
CA GLN A 63 15.18 20.31 13.63
C GLN A 63 14.65 19.81 12.29
N GLU A 64 15.52 19.63 11.30
CA GLU A 64 15.14 19.05 10.01
C GLU A 64 14.69 17.59 10.15
N LEU A 65 15.40 16.79 10.96
CA LEU A 65 15.02 15.41 11.25
C LEU A 65 13.66 15.29 11.94
N ILE A 66 13.34 16.21 12.85
CA ILE A 66 12.03 16.25 13.50
C ILE A 66 10.94 16.56 12.47
N LYS A 67 11.13 17.60 11.64
CA LYS A 67 10.17 17.96 10.58
C LYS A 67 9.94 16.82 9.59
N LEU A 68 11.01 16.18 9.13
CA LEU A 68 10.93 15.03 8.22
C LEU A 68 10.18 13.85 8.85
N ARG A 69 10.35 13.60 10.15
CA ARG A 69 9.59 12.55 10.86
C ARG A 69 8.10 12.86 10.92
N GLU A 70 7.74 14.12 11.20
CA GLU A 70 6.35 14.57 11.22
C GLU A 70 5.70 14.46 9.83
N GLU A 71 6.42 14.87 8.79
CA GLU A 71 5.96 14.76 7.40
C GLU A 71 5.76 13.30 6.98
N VAL A 72 6.72 12.41 7.29
CA VAL A 72 6.57 10.98 7.00
C VAL A 72 5.39 10.37 7.76
N ALA A 73 5.17 10.75 9.02
CA ALA A 73 4.02 10.29 9.79
C ALA A 73 2.70 10.73 9.15
N SER A 74 2.58 12.02 8.77
CA SER A 74 1.40 12.57 8.08
C SER A 74 1.12 11.85 6.76
N LEU A 75 2.14 11.67 5.92
CA LEU A 75 2.01 10.97 4.65
C LEU A 75 1.62 9.49 4.82
N THR A 76 2.09 8.85 5.88
CA THR A 76 1.74 7.45 6.18
C THR A 76 0.27 7.33 6.59
N GLU A 77 -0.22 8.29 7.38
CA GLU A 77 -1.62 8.37 7.78
C GLU A 77 -2.54 8.67 6.58
N GLU A 78 -2.20 9.66 5.76
CA GLU A 78 -2.92 9.98 4.52
C GLU A 78 -2.98 8.78 3.56
N ARG A 79 -1.84 8.07 3.38
CA ARG A 79 -1.80 6.86 2.57
C ARG A 79 -2.74 5.79 3.12
N SER A 80 -2.75 5.57 4.44
CA SER A 80 -3.65 4.58 5.05
C SER A 80 -5.12 4.96 4.87
N LEU A 81 -5.45 6.25 4.99
CA LEU A 81 -6.81 6.75 4.85
C LEU A 81 -7.30 6.65 3.39
N LEU A 82 -6.44 6.98 2.43
CA LEU A 82 -6.74 6.82 1.00
C LEU A 82 -6.92 5.36 0.61
N LEU A 83 -6.11 4.44 1.15
CA LEU A 83 -6.28 3.01 0.92
C LEU A 83 -7.62 2.52 1.48
N GLN A 84 -8.00 2.91 2.69
CA GLN A 84 -9.31 2.58 3.25
C GLN A 84 -10.47 3.17 2.43
N GLN A 85 -10.31 4.38 1.89
CA GLN A 85 -11.32 4.98 1.01
C GLN A 85 -11.44 4.24 -0.32
N ILE A 86 -10.32 3.81 -0.90
CA ILE A 86 -10.29 2.99 -2.12
C ILE A 86 -10.97 1.65 -1.85
N GLU A 87 -10.61 0.96 -0.77
CA GLU A 87 -11.23 -0.33 -0.39
C GLU A 87 -12.74 -0.19 -0.20
N ARG A 88 -13.20 0.83 0.54
CA ARG A 88 -14.64 1.11 0.69
C ARG A 88 -15.32 1.41 -0.65
N THR A 89 -14.68 2.17 -1.52
CA THR A 89 -15.24 2.51 -2.83
C THR A 89 -15.34 1.28 -3.74
N ILE A 90 -14.35 0.39 -3.68
CA ILE A 90 -14.33 -0.88 -4.42
C ILE A 90 -15.39 -1.84 -3.86
N ASP A 91 -15.53 -1.94 -2.53
CA ASP A 91 -16.51 -2.81 -1.89
C ASP A 91 -17.96 -2.33 -2.11
N GLU A 92 -18.19 -1.02 -2.21
CA GLU A 92 -19.49 -0.43 -2.48
C GLU A 92 -19.86 -0.45 -3.98
N GLN A 93 -18.88 -0.38 -4.87
CA GLN A 93 -19.08 -0.60 -6.30
C GLN A 93 -19.18 -2.10 -6.58
N LYS A 94 -20.40 -2.64 -6.56
CA LYS A 94 -20.69 -3.95 -7.16
C LYS A 94 -20.42 -3.89 -8.66
N LEU A 95 -19.15 -4.06 -9.04
CA LEU A 95 -18.72 -4.18 -10.42
C LEU A 95 -19.35 -5.44 -11.00
N VAL A 96 -19.88 -5.30 -12.21
CA VAL A 96 -20.51 -6.40 -12.91
C VAL A 96 -19.42 -7.33 -13.43
N GLU A 97 -19.58 -8.64 -13.22
CA GLU A 97 -18.76 -9.64 -13.89
C GLU A 97 -19.25 -9.82 -15.33
N LEU A 98 -18.37 -9.55 -16.29
CA LEU A 98 -18.65 -9.70 -17.72
C LEU A 98 -17.95 -10.93 -18.30
N PRO A 99 -18.61 -11.67 -19.21
CA PRO A 99 -17.93 -12.66 -20.02
C PRO A 99 -16.75 -12.03 -20.77
N ARG A 100 -15.64 -12.75 -20.88
CA ARG A 100 -14.40 -12.26 -21.50
C ARG A 100 -14.62 -11.66 -22.89
N GLU A 101 -15.47 -12.29 -23.70
CA GLU A 101 -15.81 -11.79 -25.03
C GLU A 101 -16.46 -10.40 -24.97
N VAL A 102 -17.37 -10.17 -24.00
CA VAL A 102 -18.07 -8.89 -23.83
C VAL A 102 -17.12 -7.81 -23.30
N ALA A 103 -16.24 -8.18 -22.35
CA ALA A 103 -15.20 -7.32 -21.79
C ALA A 103 -14.24 -6.78 -22.86
N GLU A 104 -13.64 -7.68 -23.67
CA GLU A 104 -12.66 -7.29 -24.70
C GLU A 104 -13.21 -6.24 -25.68
N ILE A 105 -14.51 -6.29 -25.95
CA ILE A 105 -15.18 -5.35 -26.84
C ILE A 105 -15.47 -4.03 -26.13
N ILE A 106 -15.93 -4.06 -24.88
CA ILE A 106 -16.13 -2.86 -24.07
C ILE A 106 -14.80 -2.13 -23.86
N ASP A 107 -13.67 -2.83 -23.75
CA ASP A 107 -12.33 -2.23 -23.73
C ASP A 107 -11.92 -1.60 -25.08
N GLY A 108 -12.30 -2.23 -26.19
CA GLY A 108 -12.20 -1.61 -27.51
C GLY A 108 -12.96 -0.28 -27.57
N PHE A 109 -14.20 -0.29 -27.07
CA PHE A 109 -15.05 0.89 -27.02
C PHE A 109 -14.54 1.98 -26.06
N HIS A 110 -14.06 1.62 -24.87
CA HIS A 110 -13.50 2.58 -23.92
C HIS A 110 -12.28 3.27 -24.50
N ARG A 111 -11.39 2.52 -25.17
CA ARG A 111 -10.25 3.12 -25.88
C ARG A 111 -10.71 4.09 -26.96
N ASP A 112 -11.71 3.72 -27.77
CA ASP A 112 -12.25 4.64 -28.77
C ASP A 112 -12.95 5.87 -28.14
N CYS A 113 -13.58 5.72 -26.97
CA CYS A 113 -14.19 6.82 -26.23
C CYS A 113 -13.15 7.78 -25.61
N GLU A 114 -12.10 7.23 -24.99
CA GLU A 114 -11.00 8.00 -24.40
C GLU A 114 -10.18 8.75 -25.46
N ILE A 115 -10.07 8.20 -26.67
CA ILE A 115 -9.48 8.87 -27.84
C ILE A 115 -10.45 9.93 -28.43
N GLY A 116 -11.63 10.12 -27.83
CA GLY A 116 -12.62 11.13 -28.24
C GLY A 116 -13.36 10.80 -29.53
N ARG A 117 -13.31 9.54 -30.00
CA ARG A 117 -13.98 9.11 -31.24
C ARG A 117 -15.47 8.87 -31.03
N ILE A 118 -15.88 8.49 -29.81
CA ILE A 118 -17.25 8.12 -29.48
C ILE A 118 -17.57 8.59 -28.05
N SER A 119 -18.77 9.11 -27.79
CA SER A 119 -19.23 9.44 -26.43
C SER A 119 -19.87 8.24 -25.73
N LYS A 120 -19.89 8.20 -24.38
CA LYS A 120 -20.60 7.16 -23.61
C LYS A 120 -22.08 7.01 -24.01
N HIS A 121 -22.72 8.11 -24.42
CA HIS A 121 -24.10 8.08 -24.94
C HIS A 121 -24.20 7.41 -26.31
N GLN A 122 -23.23 7.64 -27.20
CA GLN A 122 -23.15 6.92 -28.48
C GLN A 122 -22.86 5.43 -28.28
N ALA A 123 -22.08 5.04 -27.26
CA ALA A 123 -21.88 3.63 -26.90
C ALA A 123 -23.20 2.96 -26.46
N TYR A 124 -24.05 3.67 -25.71
CA TYR A 124 -25.40 3.19 -25.38
C TYR A 124 -26.32 3.06 -26.59
N LEU A 125 -26.28 4.02 -27.52
CA LEU A 125 -27.04 3.92 -28.77
C LEU A 125 -26.55 2.78 -29.67
N LEU A 126 -25.25 2.47 -29.62
CA LEU A 126 -24.66 1.33 -30.32
C LEU A 126 -25.30 0.01 -29.87
N LEU A 127 -25.52 -0.17 -28.57
CA LEU A 127 -26.27 -1.30 -28.01
C LEU A 127 -27.66 -1.47 -28.63
N LEU A 128 -28.39 -0.36 -28.76
CA LEU A 128 -29.74 -0.33 -29.33
C LEU A 128 -29.73 -0.52 -30.86
N SER A 129 -28.60 -0.23 -31.50
CA SER A 129 -28.41 -0.35 -32.95
C SER A 129 -27.89 -1.71 -33.40
N VAL A 130 -27.63 -2.65 -32.48
CA VAL A 130 -27.19 -4.02 -32.80
C VAL A 130 -28.36 -4.80 -33.41
N ASN A 131 -28.80 -4.43 -34.61
CA ASN A 131 -29.84 -5.11 -35.41
C ASN A 131 -29.41 -6.51 -35.81
N GLU A 132 -30.38 -7.42 -35.94
CA GLU A 132 -30.22 -8.87 -36.20
C GLU A 132 -29.30 -9.23 -37.37
N GLU A 133 -29.07 -8.31 -38.29
CA GLU A 133 -28.32 -8.50 -39.54
C GLU A 133 -26.79 -8.62 -39.40
N ASN A 134 -26.21 -8.28 -38.24
CA ASN A 134 -24.77 -8.44 -38.00
C ASN A 134 -24.43 -9.85 -37.51
N ASP A 135 -23.96 -10.70 -38.42
CA ASP A 135 -23.68 -12.13 -38.20
C ASP A 135 -22.33 -12.41 -37.51
N HIS A 136 -21.64 -11.37 -37.03
CA HIS A 136 -20.36 -11.55 -36.35
C HIS A 136 -20.57 -12.17 -34.95
N PRO A 137 -19.86 -13.26 -34.59
CA PRO A 137 -20.05 -13.97 -33.31
C PRO A 137 -19.96 -13.04 -32.08
N ILE A 138 -19.01 -12.12 -32.13
CA ILE A 138 -18.74 -11.09 -31.11
C ILE A 138 -19.97 -10.18 -30.84
N TRP A 139 -20.66 -9.71 -31.89
CA TRP A 139 -21.86 -8.88 -31.74
C TRP A 139 -23.05 -9.67 -31.19
N LYS A 140 -23.12 -10.96 -31.51
CA LYS A 140 -24.11 -11.88 -30.96
C LYS A 140 -23.93 -12.07 -29.46
N SER A 141 -22.69 -12.20 -28.97
CA SER A 141 -22.38 -12.32 -27.54
C SER A 141 -22.75 -11.05 -26.76
N ILE A 142 -22.42 -9.86 -27.27
CA ILE A 142 -22.88 -8.59 -26.66
C ILE A 142 -24.38 -8.51 -26.64
N ARG A 143 -25.05 -8.76 -27.78
CA ARG A 143 -26.50 -8.64 -27.87
C ARG A 143 -27.16 -9.58 -26.88
N LYS A 144 -26.73 -10.84 -26.84
CA LYS A 144 -27.25 -11.84 -25.90
C LYS A 144 -27.10 -11.35 -24.47
N PHE A 145 -25.89 -10.94 -24.07
CA PHE A 145 -25.62 -10.47 -22.71
C PHE A 145 -26.44 -9.22 -22.35
N ALA A 146 -26.48 -8.23 -23.24
CA ALA A 146 -27.21 -6.99 -23.02
C ALA A 146 -28.73 -7.16 -23.03
N THR A 147 -29.25 -8.14 -23.76
CA THR A 147 -30.70 -8.44 -23.77
C THR A 147 -31.09 -9.22 -22.52
N GLU A 148 -30.25 -10.18 -22.09
CA GLU A 148 -30.48 -10.98 -20.89
C GLU A 148 -30.26 -10.17 -19.61
N ARG A 149 -29.28 -9.26 -19.61
CA ARG A 149 -28.86 -8.46 -18.44
C ARG A 149 -28.58 -6.98 -18.82
N PRO A 150 -29.62 -6.21 -19.21
CA PRO A 150 -29.46 -4.84 -19.71
C PRO A 150 -28.90 -3.88 -18.66
N PHE A 151 -29.31 -4.01 -17.40
CA PHE A 151 -28.82 -3.16 -16.31
C PHE A 151 -27.35 -3.44 -15.97
N ASP A 152 -26.94 -4.70 -16.02
CA ASP A 152 -25.57 -5.11 -15.75
C ASP A 152 -24.62 -4.61 -16.85
N TYR A 153 -25.03 -4.74 -18.11
CA TYR A 153 -24.30 -4.18 -19.24
C TYR A 153 -24.15 -2.65 -19.13
N MET A 154 -25.22 -1.95 -18.73
CA MET A 154 -25.16 -0.50 -18.52
C MET A 154 -24.28 -0.09 -17.35
N SER A 155 -24.37 -0.82 -16.23
CA SER A 155 -23.51 -0.59 -15.09
C SER A 155 -22.05 -0.82 -15.47
N ALA A 156 -21.75 -1.85 -16.27
CA ALA A 156 -20.40 -2.14 -16.75
C ALA A 156 -19.78 -1.01 -17.59
N ILE A 157 -20.58 -0.35 -18.45
CA ILE A 157 -20.12 0.78 -19.26
C ILE A 157 -19.90 2.04 -18.43
N VAL A 158 -20.74 2.28 -17.43
CA VAL A 158 -20.73 3.53 -16.65
C VAL A 158 -19.75 3.47 -15.48
N ASN A 159 -19.81 2.39 -14.72
CA ASN A 159 -19.12 2.19 -13.44
C ASN A 159 -17.89 1.29 -13.57
N GLY A 160 -17.64 0.71 -14.74
CA GLY A 160 -16.59 -0.29 -14.94
C GLY A 160 -17.08 -1.70 -14.61
N TYR A 161 -16.21 -2.68 -14.86
CA TYR A 161 -16.57 -4.09 -14.78
C TYR A 161 -15.35 -4.94 -14.42
N THR A 162 -15.60 -6.19 -14.06
CA THR A 162 -14.56 -7.21 -13.90
C THR A 162 -14.76 -8.30 -14.95
N VAL A 163 -13.67 -8.92 -15.40
CA VAL A 163 -13.75 -10.02 -16.38
C VAL A 163 -14.03 -11.32 -15.63
N GLU A 164 -14.98 -12.10 -16.13
CA GLU A 164 -15.28 -13.44 -15.64
C GLU A 164 -13.99 -14.27 -15.63
N GLN A 165 -13.54 -14.61 -14.44
CA GLN A 165 -12.37 -15.45 -14.25
C GLN A 165 -12.73 -16.91 -14.57
N PRO A 166 -11.82 -17.67 -15.21
CA PRO A 166 -11.99 -19.12 -15.37
C PRO A 166 -12.29 -19.77 -14.01
N ALA A 167 -13.13 -20.81 -13.99
CA ALA A 167 -13.54 -21.48 -12.75
C ALA A 167 -12.33 -21.92 -11.88
N GLU A 168 -11.24 -22.33 -12.52
CA GLU A 168 -9.97 -22.69 -11.87
C GLU A 168 -9.34 -21.50 -11.14
N VAL A 169 -9.38 -20.31 -11.72
CA VAL A 169 -8.82 -19.08 -11.14
C VAL A 169 -9.73 -18.55 -10.01
N LYS A 170 -11.06 -18.62 -10.18
CA LYS A 170 -12.03 -18.31 -9.11
C LYS A 170 -11.83 -19.23 -7.89
N LEU A 171 -11.57 -20.52 -8.14
CA LEU A 171 -11.29 -21.49 -7.11
C LEU A 171 -9.99 -21.15 -6.37
N ILE A 172 -8.89 -20.91 -7.11
CA ILE A 172 -7.59 -20.57 -6.53
C ILE A 172 -7.68 -19.29 -5.69
N ASN A 173 -8.28 -18.22 -6.24
CA ASN A 173 -8.36 -16.94 -5.55
C ASN A 173 -9.20 -17.04 -4.27
N GLY A 174 -10.34 -17.73 -4.30
CA GLY A 174 -11.12 -17.89 -3.07
C GLY A 174 -10.48 -18.84 -2.05
N LEU A 175 -9.73 -19.85 -2.50
CA LEU A 175 -8.91 -20.65 -1.58
C LEU A 175 -7.83 -19.80 -0.91
N LEU A 176 -7.15 -18.92 -1.67
CA LEU A 176 -6.19 -17.98 -1.11
C LEU A 176 -6.84 -17.04 -0.10
N THR A 177 -8.03 -16.50 -0.37
CA THR A 177 -8.77 -15.67 0.60
C THR A 177 -9.15 -16.43 1.87
N VAL A 178 -9.55 -17.71 1.76
CA VAL A 178 -9.84 -18.57 2.93
C VAL A 178 -8.58 -18.78 3.75
N ILE A 179 -7.45 -19.03 3.10
CA ILE A 179 -6.15 -19.23 3.73
C ILE A 179 -5.66 -17.94 4.40
N GLU A 180 -5.76 -16.78 3.73
CA GLU A 180 -5.38 -15.47 4.27
C GLU A 180 -6.20 -15.09 5.50
N LYS A 181 -7.51 -15.35 5.49
CA LYS A 181 -8.38 -15.16 6.66
C LYS A 181 -7.92 -16.02 7.84
N TRP A 182 -7.50 -17.25 7.58
CA TRP A 182 -7.00 -18.13 8.61
C TRP A 182 -5.64 -17.66 9.16
N PHE A 183 -4.72 -17.22 8.30
CA PHE A 183 -3.44 -16.63 8.72
C PHE A 183 -3.56 -15.27 9.43
N SER A 184 -4.71 -14.61 9.32
CA SER A 184 -4.99 -13.36 10.02
C SER A 184 -5.40 -13.58 11.49
N ILE A 185 -5.61 -14.84 11.91
CA ILE A 185 -5.90 -15.19 13.29
C ILE A 185 -4.60 -15.08 14.11
N PRO A 186 -4.59 -14.31 15.22
CA PRO A 186 -3.39 -14.14 16.04
C PRO A 186 -2.87 -15.49 16.54
N SER A 187 -1.56 -15.72 16.44
CA SER A 187 -0.93 -17.02 16.75
C SER A 187 -1.08 -17.51 18.19
N HIS A 188 -1.56 -16.67 19.11
CA HIS A 188 -1.85 -17.03 20.50
C HIS A 188 -3.28 -17.58 20.70
N GLU A 189 -4.13 -17.47 19.68
CA GLU A 189 -5.48 -18.03 19.64
C GLU A 189 -5.51 -19.35 18.85
N ILE A 190 -4.36 -19.77 18.28
CA ILE A 190 -4.27 -20.97 17.45
C ILE A 190 -4.08 -22.21 18.33
N ASN A 191 -5.08 -23.10 18.31
CA ASN A 191 -5.05 -24.41 18.96
C ASN A 191 -4.74 -25.49 17.89
N PRO A 192 -3.49 -26.00 17.82
CA PRO A 192 -3.04 -26.90 16.76
C PRO A 192 -3.76 -28.26 16.87
N GLY A 193 -4.85 -28.39 16.12
CA GLY A 193 -5.70 -29.58 16.05
C GLY A 193 -7.18 -29.26 15.81
N GLU A 194 -7.72 -28.24 16.49
CA GLU A 194 -9.08 -27.75 16.23
C GLU A 194 -9.11 -26.83 15.00
N ASP A 195 -8.11 -25.96 14.86
CA ASP A 195 -8.07 -24.98 13.77
C ASP A 195 -7.72 -25.59 12.41
N GLU A 196 -6.95 -26.68 12.40
CA GLU A 196 -6.67 -27.43 11.17
C GLU A 196 -7.94 -28.09 10.62
N ARG A 197 -8.82 -28.55 11.52
CA ARG A 197 -10.11 -29.12 11.16
C ARG A 197 -11.09 -28.04 10.70
N GLU A 198 -11.11 -26.89 11.37
CA GLU A 198 -11.93 -25.75 10.97
C GLU A 198 -11.53 -25.21 9.59
N LEU A 199 -10.22 -25.10 9.32
CA LEU A 199 -9.70 -24.76 8.00
C LEU A 199 -10.13 -25.78 6.93
N ALA A 200 -10.02 -27.08 7.22
CA ALA A 200 -10.46 -28.13 6.32
C ALA A 200 -11.97 -28.07 6.05
N GLU A 201 -12.79 -27.76 7.05
CA GLU A 201 -14.24 -27.58 6.91
C GLU A 201 -14.59 -26.32 6.11
N MET A 202 -13.88 -25.20 6.30
CA MET A 202 -14.04 -23.98 5.52
C MET A 202 -13.70 -24.20 4.04
N ILE A 203 -12.58 -24.87 3.75
CA ILE A 203 -12.17 -25.24 2.39
C ILE A 203 -13.22 -26.16 1.76
N ALA A 204 -13.65 -27.20 2.47
CA ALA A 204 -14.65 -28.14 1.97
C ALA A 204 -16.00 -27.46 1.68
N LYS A 205 -16.42 -26.51 2.51
CA LYS A 205 -17.64 -25.73 2.31
C LYS A 205 -17.53 -24.80 1.09
N TYR A 206 -16.40 -24.11 0.92
CA TYR A 206 -16.15 -23.25 -0.24
C TYR A 206 -16.18 -24.06 -1.55
N VAL A 207 -15.45 -25.19 -1.57
CA VAL A 207 -15.42 -26.09 -2.74
C VAL A 207 -16.81 -26.63 -3.06
N LYS A 208 -17.58 -27.09 -2.06
CA LYS A 208 -18.95 -27.57 -2.28
C LYS A 208 -19.91 -26.48 -2.79
N GLY A 209 -19.77 -25.25 -2.31
CA GLY A 209 -20.59 -24.11 -2.77
C GLY A 209 -20.40 -23.84 -4.26
N ILE A 210 -19.15 -23.87 -4.74
CA ILE A 210 -18.83 -23.66 -6.17
C ILE A 210 -19.46 -24.75 -7.06
N TYR A 211 -19.45 -26.01 -6.64
CA TYR A 211 -20.02 -27.10 -7.43
C TYR A 211 -21.56 -27.11 -7.45
N ALA A 212 -22.21 -26.54 -6.43
CA ALA A 212 -23.67 -26.42 -6.40
C ALA A 212 -24.19 -25.37 -7.40
N ASP A 213 -23.46 -24.27 -7.57
CA ASP A 213 -23.80 -23.20 -8.54
C ASP A 213 -23.57 -23.61 -10.01
N GLN A 214 -22.86 -24.71 -10.29
CA GLN A 214 -22.66 -25.23 -11.65
C GLN A 214 -23.74 -26.19 -12.14
N THR A 215 -24.67 -26.60 -11.26
CA THR A 215 -25.74 -27.57 -11.57
C THR A 215 -27.16 -26.98 -11.63
N THR A 216 -27.29 -25.64 -11.62
CA THR A 216 -28.57 -24.92 -11.71
C THR A 216 -28.57 -24.02 -12.94
#